data_AF-A0A2V9FQM2-F1
#
_entry.id   AF-A0A2V9FQM2-F1
#
_cell.length_a   1.000
_cell.length_b   1.000
_cell.length_c   1.000
_cell.angle_alpha   90.00
_cell.angle_beta   90.00
_cell.angle_gamma   90.00
#
_symmetry.space_group_name_H-M   'P 1'
#
loop_
_entity.id
_entity.type
_entity.pdbx_description
1 polymer ?
#
loop_
_entity_poly.entity_id
_entity_poly.type
_entity_poly.pdbx_seq_one_letter_code
_entity_poly.pdbx_strand_id
1 'polypeptide(L)'
;AGANEATTFVTTTDLMVGGAHVPGGSYTIFAIPNPDKWTLIISKKTGEWGTDYPGPENDLARVDMKASKLPSLVENFTIAFDKTATGCTLRMDWETTRASVEITKM
;
A
#
# COMPACT_ATOMS: atom_id res chain seq x y z
N ALA A 1 -4.64 -5.85 -4.75
CA ALA A 1 -3.42 -6.41 -5.38
C ALA A 1 -3.19 -7.79 -4.81
N GLY A 2 -2.90 -8.80 -5.61
CA GLY A 2 -2.71 -10.17 -5.14
C GLY A 2 -2.75 -11.16 -6.30
N ALA A 3 -2.01 -12.25 -6.20
CA ALA A 3 -2.06 -13.32 -7.21
C ALA A 3 -3.29 -14.22 -7.04
N ASN A 4 -3.84 -14.30 -5.82
CA ASN A 4 -5.04 -15.07 -5.46
C ASN A 4 -6.01 -14.20 -4.66
N GLU A 5 -6.02 -14.27 -3.32
CA GLU A 5 -6.77 -13.30 -2.51
C GLU A 5 -6.10 -11.92 -2.61
N ALA A 6 -6.91 -10.86 -2.63
CA ALA A 6 -6.38 -9.52 -2.56
C ALA A 6 -5.66 -9.29 -1.23
N THR A 7 -4.59 -8.50 -1.25
CA THR A 7 -3.75 -8.24 -0.09
C THR A 7 -4.53 -7.48 0.97
N THR A 8 -4.79 -8.15 2.09
CA THR A 8 -5.45 -7.55 3.26
C THR A 8 -4.46 -6.70 4.05
N PHE A 9 -4.90 -5.50 4.43
CA PHE A 9 -4.19 -4.59 5.31
C PHE A 9 -5.01 -4.42 6.59
N VAL A 10 -4.46 -4.93 7.70
CA VAL A 10 -5.12 -4.91 9.01
C VAL A 10 -4.33 -4.04 9.97
N THR A 11 -5.01 -3.12 10.65
CA THR A 11 -4.45 -2.32 11.73
C THR A 11 -5.34 -2.38 12.97
N THR A 12 -4.72 -2.47 14.14
CA THR A 12 -5.42 -2.52 15.44
C THR A 12 -5.62 -1.13 16.08
N THR A 13 -5.09 -0.09 15.45
CA THR A 13 -5.14 1.29 15.93
C THR A 13 -5.26 2.25 14.76
N ASP A 14 -5.62 3.49 15.05
CA ASP A 14 -5.62 4.56 14.07
C ASP A 14 -4.20 4.88 13.60
N LEU A 15 -4.04 4.98 12.28
CA LEU A 15 -2.80 5.26 11.59
C LEU A 15 -2.92 6.52 10.73
N MET A 16 -1.79 7.17 10.49
CA MET A 16 -1.61 8.08 9.36
C MET A 16 -0.79 7.39 8.29
N VAL A 17 -1.37 7.20 7.10
CA VAL A 17 -0.71 6.60 5.94
C VAL A 17 -0.52 7.70 4.90
N GLY A 18 0.72 8.19 4.74
CA GLY A 18 1.07 9.26 3.80
C GLY A 18 0.13 10.47 3.85
N GLY A 19 -0.30 10.87 5.05
CA GLY A 19 -1.20 12.01 5.27
C GLY A 19 -2.69 11.69 5.26
N ALA A 20 -3.10 10.43 5.04
CA ALA A 20 -4.49 9.98 5.19
C ALA A 20 -4.71 9.29 6.55
N HIS A 21 -5.81 9.64 7.23
CA HIS A 21 -6.26 8.95 8.45
C HIS A 21 -6.89 7.61 8.09
N VAL A 22 -6.37 6.54 8.70
CA VAL A 22 -6.85 5.17 8.55
C VAL A 22 -7.22 4.62 9.92
N PRO A 23 -8.51 4.52 10.26
CA PRO A 23 -8.95 3.96 11.53
C PRO A 23 -8.50 2.51 11.74
N GLY A 24 -8.49 2.06 12.99
CA GLY A 24 -8.37 0.63 13.31
C GLY A 24 -9.40 -0.21 12.53
N GLY A 25 -8.96 -1.23 11.80
CA GLY A 25 -9.83 -2.01 10.94
C GLY A 25 -9.12 -2.97 9.98
N SER A 26 -9.90 -3.57 9.09
CA SER A 26 -9.45 -4.47 8.02
C SER A 26 -9.81 -3.85 6.67
N TYR A 27 -8.83 -3.81 5.78
CA TYR A 27 -8.91 -3.16 4.47
C TYR A 27 -8.28 -4.03 3.40
N THR A 28 -8.53 -3.72 2.14
CA THR A 28 -7.76 -4.27 1.01
C THR A 28 -6.87 -3.17 0.43
N ILE A 29 -5.63 -3.50 0.08
CA ILE A 29 -4.74 -2.55 -0.61
C ILE A 29 -4.58 -2.87 -2.11
N PHE A 30 -4.60 -1.81 -2.90
CA PHE A 30 -4.29 -1.83 -4.33
C PHE A 30 -3.22 -0.78 -4.62
N ALA A 31 -2.49 -0.97 -5.73
CA ALA A 31 -1.50 -0.01 -6.19
C ALA A 31 -1.76 0.30 -7.66
N ILE A 32 -1.72 1.59 -8.01
CA ILE A 32 -1.69 2.05 -9.40
C ILE A 32 -0.27 2.53 -9.69
N PRO A 33 0.53 1.76 -10.47
CA PRO A 33 1.85 2.22 -10.88
C PRO A 33 1.74 3.30 -11.96
N ASN A 34 2.50 4.38 -11.83
CA ASN A 34 2.80 5.32 -12.92
C ASN A 34 4.32 5.51 -13.04
N PRO A 35 4.82 6.09 -14.15
CA PRO A 35 6.27 6.28 -14.35
C PRO A 35 6.95 7.08 -13.24
N ASP A 36 6.29 8.13 -12.73
CA ASP A 36 6.90 9.07 -11.78
C ASP A 36 6.47 8.85 -10.31
N LYS A 37 5.30 8.24 -10.10
CA LYS A 37 4.74 7.99 -8.77
C LYS A 37 3.77 6.81 -8.78
N TRP A 38 3.65 6.13 -7.65
CA TRP A 38 2.60 5.12 -7.48
C TRP A 38 1.49 5.68 -6.61
N THR A 39 0.27 5.22 -6.79
CA THR A 39 -0.84 5.54 -5.90
C THR A 39 -1.23 4.29 -5.13
N LEU A 40 -1.10 4.34 -3.80
CA LEU A 40 -1.67 3.36 -2.89
C LEU A 40 -3.15 3.65 -2.71
N ILE A 41 -3.99 2.63 -2.89
CA ILE A 41 -5.42 2.69 -2.58
C ILE A 41 -5.66 1.81 -1.37
N ILE A 42 -6.36 2.36 -0.38
CA ILE A 42 -6.87 1.63 0.78
C ILE A 42 -8.38 1.52 0.60
N SER A 43 -8.88 0.32 0.34
CA SER A 43 -10.31 0.03 0.12
C SER A 43 -10.95 -0.46 1.41
N LYS A 44 -12.17 0.01 1.70
CA LYS A 44 -13.03 -0.49 2.78
C LYS A 44 -13.65 -1.85 2.44
N LYS A 45 -13.69 -2.20 1.16
CA LYS A 45 -14.15 -3.51 0.71
C LYS A 45 -13.02 -4.52 0.91
N THR A 46 -13.42 -5.73 1.31
CA THR A 46 -12.54 -6.87 1.59
C THR A 46 -13.08 -8.14 0.94
N GLY A 47 -12.22 -9.14 0.74
CA GLY A 47 -12.59 -10.43 0.17
C GLY A 47 -12.60 -10.45 -1.36
N GLU A 48 -11.99 -9.46 -2.00
CA GLU A 48 -11.78 -9.44 -3.44
C GLU A 48 -10.75 -10.48 -3.89
N TRP A 49 -10.90 -10.95 -5.12
CA TRP A 49 -9.93 -11.85 -5.75
C TRP A 49 -8.90 -11.03 -6.54
N GLY A 50 -7.65 -11.15 -6.13
CA GLY A 50 -6.45 -10.73 -6.83
C GLY A 50 -6.36 -9.22 -7.01
N THR A 51 -6.63 -8.78 -8.23
CA THR A 51 -6.57 -7.37 -8.65
C THR A 51 -7.93 -6.79 -8.97
N ASP A 52 -9.03 -7.48 -8.64
CA ASP A 52 -10.40 -7.01 -8.88
C ASP A 52 -10.71 -5.81 -7.99
N TYR A 53 -10.33 -4.64 -8.48
CA TYR A 53 -10.53 -3.38 -7.79
C TYR A 53 -12.02 -3.01 -7.79
N PRO A 54 -12.66 -2.87 -6.62
CA PRO A 54 -14.12 -2.72 -6.51
C PRO A 54 -14.62 -1.30 -6.82
N GLY A 55 -13.76 -0.38 -7.25
CA GLY A 55 -14.14 0.97 -7.65
C GLY A 55 -13.94 2.04 -6.56
N PRO A 56 -13.85 3.33 -6.98
CA PRO A 56 -13.53 4.47 -6.13
C PRO A 56 -14.52 4.72 -4.98
N GLU A 57 -15.76 4.28 -5.12
CA GLU A 57 -16.79 4.41 -4.08
C GLU A 57 -16.46 3.60 -2.81
N ASN A 58 -15.61 2.58 -2.94
CA ASN A 58 -15.15 1.75 -1.84
C ASN A 58 -13.84 2.24 -1.21
N ASP A 59 -13.18 3.25 -1.80
CA ASP A 59 -11.92 3.78 -1.29
C ASP A 59 -12.14 4.46 0.06
N LEU A 60 -11.31 4.12 1.04
CA LEU A 60 -11.09 4.95 2.22
C LEU A 60 -10.15 6.10 1.89
N ALA A 61 -9.05 5.80 1.19
CA ALA A 61 -8.01 6.78 0.87
C ALA A 61 -7.25 6.39 -0.40
N ARG A 62 -6.73 7.42 -1.08
CA ARG A 62 -5.71 7.32 -2.12
C ARG A 62 -4.51 8.12 -1.68
N VAL A 63 -3.35 7.49 -1.66
CA VAL A 63 -2.13 8.08 -1.12
C VAL A 63 -1.03 7.97 -2.16
N ASP A 64 -0.38 9.09 -2.46
CA ASP A 64 0.78 9.09 -3.34
C ASP A 64 1.96 8.43 -2.62
N MET A 65 2.57 7.46 -3.28
CA MET A 65 3.79 6.79 -2.86
C MET A 65 4.99 7.40 -3.59
N LYS A 66 6.09 7.58 -2.86
CA LYS A 66 7.36 8.00 -3.43
C LYS A 66 7.98 6.84 -4.22
N ALA A 67 8.17 7.05 -5.53
CA ALA A 67 8.89 6.12 -6.40
C ALA A 67 10.40 6.39 -6.36
N SER A 68 11.19 5.32 -6.44
CA SER A 68 12.65 5.36 -6.48
C SER A 68 13.21 4.14 -7.21
N LYS A 69 14.43 4.23 -7.73
CA LYS A 69 15.09 3.11 -8.41
C LYS A 69 15.79 2.20 -7.40
N LEU A 70 15.61 0.90 -7.56
CA LEU A 70 16.32 -0.14 -6.80
C LEU A 70 17.70 -0.44 -7.41
N PRO A 71 18.70 -0.82 -6.59
CA PRO A 71 20.04 -1.15 -7.07
C PRO A 71 20.10 -2.50 -7.81
N SER A 72 19.10 -3.36 -7.63
CA SER A 72 19.02 -4.70 -8.22
C SER A 72 17.58 -5.01 -8.63
N LEU A 73 17.43 -5.93 -9.58
CA LEU A 73 16.14 -6.43 -10.02
C LEU A 73 15.44 -7.23 -8.91
N VAL A 74 14.15 -6.95 -8.70
CA VAL A 74 13.24 -7.70 -7.85
C VAL A 74 12.19 -8.36 -8.75
N GLU A 75 12.32 -9.67 -8.98
CA GLU A 75 11.40 -10.40 -9.87
C GLU A 75 10.01 -10.59 -9.25
N ASN A 76 9.96 -10.92 -7.95
CA ASN A 76 8.72 -11.13 -7.23
C ASN A 76 8.24 -9.82 -6.59
N PHE A 77 7.03 -9.40 -6.94
CA PHE A 77 6.38 -8.25 -6.31
C PHE A 77 6.39 -8.42 -4.78
N THR A 78 7.09 -7.51 -4.10
CA THR A 78 7.36 -7.62 -2.67
C THR A 78 6.74 -6.45 -1.93
N ILE A 79 5.90 -6.74 -0.93
CA ILE A 79 5.37 -5.75 0.01
C ILE A 79 6.06 -5.96 1.36
N ALA A 80 6.64 -4.92 1.92
CA ALA A 80 7.35 -5.00 3.20
C ALA A 80 7.17 -3.74 4.04
N PHE A 81 7.39 -3.89 5.35
CA PHE A 81 7.40 -2.79 6.31
C PHE A 81 8.81 -2.64 6.89
N ASP A 82 9.43 -1.49 6.65
CA ASP A 82 10.71 -1.14 7.25
C ASP A 82 10.45 -0.27 8.50
N LYS A 83 10.90 -0.71 9.68
CA LYS A 83 10.67 0.01 10.94
C LYS A 83 11.39 1.36 10.96
N THR A 84 10.71 2.40 11.44
CA THR A 84 11.30 3.73 11.70
C THR A 84 11.22 4.06 13.20
N ALA A 85 11.77 5.20 13.62
CA ALA A 85 11.73 5.62 15.02
C ALA A 85 10.30 5.89 15.52
N THR A 86 9.42 6.38 14.64
CA THR A 86 8.05 6.86 14.94
C THR A 86 6.95 5.96 14.38
N GLY A 87 7.31 4.93 13.60
CA GLY A 87 6.34 4.05 12.93
C GLY A 87 7.03 3.07 11.99
N CYS A 88 6.59 3.02 10.74
CA CYS A 88 7.23 2.24 9.69
C CYS A 88 7.06 2.91 8.33
N THR A 89 7.83 2.43 7.36
CA THR A 89 7.63 2.72 5.94
C THR A 89 7.09 1.46 5.27
N LEU A 90 5.92 1.56 4.66
CA LEU A 90 5.43 0.54 3.74
C LEU A 90 6.14 0.73 2.40
N ARG A 91 6.75 -0.33 1.87
CA ARG A 91 7.33 -0.35 0.54
C ARG A 91 6.77 -1.47 -0.32
N MET A 92 6.68 -1.19 -1.62
CA MET A 92 6.33 -2.11 -2.68
C MET A 92 7.45 -2.11 -3.71
N ASP A 93 8.09 -3.26 -3.89
CA ASP A 93 9.24 -3.43 -4.76
C ASP A 93 8.87 -4.34 -5.94
N TRP A 94 9.15 -3.89 -7.16
CA TRP A 94 8.97 -4.68 -8.38
C TRP A 94 9.89 -4.19 -9.49
N GLU A 95 10.49 -5.14 -10.21
CA GLU A 95 11.58 -4.89 -11.14
C GLU A 95 12.69 -4.03 -10.50
N THR A 96 12.99 -2.87 -11.07
CA THR A 96 13.96 -1.92 -10.50
C THR A 96 13.27 -0.74 -9.81
N THR A 97 12.02 -0.88 -9.40
CA THR A 97 11.22 0.21 -8.83
C THR A 97 10.83 -0.11 -7.39
N ARG A 98 11.00 0.87 -6.51
CA ARG A 98 10.44 0.91 -5.16
C ARG A 98 9.47 2.05 -5.04
N ALA A 99 8.21 1.74 -4.71
CA ALA A 99 7.25 2.70 -4.20
C ALA A 99 7.19 2.63 -2.68
N SER A 100 7.18 3.77 -1.99
CA SER A 100 7.17 3.81 -0.52
C SER A 100 6.25 4.88 0.04
N VAL A 101 5.68 4.63 1.21
CA VAL A 101 4.85 5.57 1.95
C VAL A 101 5.09 5.41 3.46
N GLU A 102 5.15 6.54 4.17
CA GLU A 102 5.30 6.56 5.62
C GLU A 102 3.98 6.21 6.32
N ILE A 103 4.08 5.42 7.38
CA ILE A 103 2.98 5.05 8.26
C ILE A 103 3.38 5.39 9.69
N THR A 104 2.60 6.25 10.34
CA THR A 104 2.77 6.57 11.77
C THR A 104 1.51 6.24 12.55
N LYS A 105 1.68 5.94 13.84
CA LYS A 105 0.54 5.84 14.75
C LYS A 105 -0.01 7.25 15.02
N MET A 106 -1.33 7.37 15.15
CA MET A 106 -1.97 8.58 15.68
C MET A 106 -1.93 8.65 17.20
#